data_AF-A0A833WP56-F1
#
_entry.id   AF-A0A833WP56-F1
#
_cell.length_a   1.000
_cell.length_b   1.000
_cell.length_c   1.000
_cell.angle_alpha   90.00
_cell.angle_beta   90.00
_cell.angle_gamma   90.00
#
_symmetry.space_group_name_H-M   'P 1'
#
loop_
_entity.id
_entity.type
_entity.pdbx_description
1 polymer ?
#
loop_
_entity_poly.entity_id
_entity_poly.type
_entity_poly.pdbx_seq_one_letter_code
_entity_poly.pdbx_strand_id
1 'polypeptide(L)'
;MDWCVAIRRIAASSAAIQSTDEGADDMLKTLLGFLDHEDVLVSYAAKEELWKILISDRIGRVNKLVKVLLVPPPTAWRRESGGFRFQLLRQLIKTKNGAVAGEDGSENGSSDEEEEHPVEYSYLHEILKNLQQMRAMVRGVFVPAECMLTTSSHSIQLEALVFMSDFVKRLHGLNITKSASEKELSELMIGLMEDVFVTMDYSSQPTFVSSAVLSLLGDFQELMTYWNHQTQVDTDNHLEVVYLKWLEWCLVWLKQSSCVSTALQLFNDIESLSMASQKAFVASVSQYSFLQQWLLYLSRVGVAFIEASLTQTKRPDRETLKVPALMTSWTQQKLPTRQQLFTVLAEQDDVMIEVLNGLTQMASLVSDADDTLTHRHSSFITPLTTDYDPDLLFADLVDTLGRDHLVLLDLLTSNETQMLEYLMRYLRHFSTHWNTSKRKLQTEDRLEGVMSVLIRLRLEIDRLVGADLFPYGAGPLTRRLLAVEQLYEELGHEDAEQL
;
A
#
# COMPACT_ATOMS: atom_id res chain seq x y z
N MET A 1 4.73 39.16 -15.41
CA MET A 1 3.58 39.54 -16.27
C MET A 1 2.42 39.91 -15.35
N ASP A 2 1.59 40.89 -15.68
CA ASP A 2 0.38 41.20 -14.89
C ASP A 2 -0.59 40.01 -14.92
N TRP A 3 -1.08 39.60 -13.75
CA TRP A 3 -2.09 38.55 -13.54
C TRP A 3 -3.22 38.60 -14.58
N CYS A 4 -3.81 39.79 -14.78
CA CYS A 4 -4.94 39.97 -15.69
C CYS A 4 -4.57 39.74 -17.17
N VAL A 5 -3.31 39.94 -17.52
CA VAL A 5 -2.79 39.67 -18.87
C VAL A 5 -2.53 38.18 -19.06
N ALA A 6 -1.99 37.51 -18.04
CA ALA A 6 -1.75 36.07 -18.06
C ALA A 6 -3.06 35.28 -18.22
N ILE A 7 -4.07 35.57 -17.39
CA ILE A 7 -5.38 34.89 -17.46
C ILE A 7 -6.08 35.09 -18.80
N ARG A 8 -6.05 36.30 -19.36
CA ARG A 8 -6.61 36.56 -20.70
C ARG A 8 -5.90 35.77 -21.79
N ARG A 9 -4.57 35.63 -21.70
CA ARG A 9 -3.78 34.82 -22.65
C ARG A 9 -4.09 33.34 -22.50
N ILE A 10 -4.19 32.83 -21.27
CA ILE A 10 -4.56 31.44 -20.99
C ILE A 10 -5.93 31.12 -21.59
N ALA A 11 -6.95 31.95 -21.33
CA ALA A 11 -8.29 31.77 -21.88
C ALA A 11 -8.30 31.83 -23.42
N ALA A 12 -7.56 32.77 -24.01
CA ALA A 12 -7.46 32.90 -25.48
C ALA A 12 -6.77 31.69 -26.11
N SER A 13 -5.68 31.17 -25.52
CA SER A 13 -5.01 29.96 -26.00
C SER A 13 -5.90 28.73 -25.87
N SER A 14 -6.64 28.59 -24.77
CA SER A 14 -7.61 27.49 -24.57
C SER A 14 -8.71 27.51 -25.64
N ALA A 15 -9.33 28.67 -25.86
CA ALA A 15 -10.36 28.84 -26.88
C ALA A 15 -9.83 28.54 -28.30
N ALA A 16 -8.62 29.02 -28.63
CA ALA A 16 -7.99 28.78 -29.92
C ALA A 16 -7.69 27.30 -30.18
N ILE A 17 -7.25 26.56 -29.14
CA ILE A 17 -7.01 25.11 -29.22
C ILE A 17 -8.33 24.36 -29.46
N GLN A 18 -9.42 24.81 -28.86
CA GLN A 18 -10.74 24.19 -29.05
C GLN A 18 -11.33 24.49 -30.44
N SER A 19 -11.10 25.68 -31.00
CA SER A 19 -11.73 26.14 -32.24
C SER A 19 -11.05 25.68 -33.54
N THR A 20 -9.74 25.40 -33.53
CA THR A 20 -8.94 25.22 -34.76
C THR A 20 -7.83 24.17 -34.61
N ASP A 21 -7.53 23.40 -35.66
CA ASP A 21 -6.39 22.46 -35.68
C ASP A 21 -5.07 23.12 -36.13
N GLU A 22 -5.12 24.14 -36.99
CA GLU A 22 -3.93 24.90 -37.41
C GLU A 22 -3.45 25.84 -36.28
N GLY A 23 -2.20 25.67 -35.84
CA GLY A 23 -1.59 26.48 -34.77
C GLY A 23 -1.85 26.00 -33.33
N ALA A 24 -2.60 24.91 -33.15
CA ALA A 24 -2.93 24.36 -31.82
C ALA A 24 -1.67 23.96 -31.01
N ASP A 25 -0.63 23.45 -31.68
CA ASP A 25 0.61 23.01 -31.02
C ASP A 25 1.38 24.19 -30.38
N ASP A 26 1.38 25.38 -30.98
CA ASP A 26 2.07 26.55 -30.43
C ASP A 26 1.26 27.22 -29.30
N MET A 27 -0.07 27.19 -29.41
CA MET A 27 -0.95 27.62 -28.32
C MET A 27 -0.84 26.67 -27.12
N LEU A 28 -0.70 25.36 -27.38
CA LEU A 28 -0.50 24.37 -26.33
C LEU A 28 0.85 24.55 -25.63
N LYS A 29 1.94 24.80 -26.37
CA LYS A 29 3.23 25.18 -25.78
C LYS A 29 3.12 26.43 -24.94
N THR A 30 2.33 27.41 -25.37
CA THR A 30 2.09 28.66 -24.62
C THR A 30 1.38 28.38 -23.29
N LEU A 31 0.31 27.57 -23.30
CA LEU A 31 -0.38 27.14 -22.07
C LEU A 31 0.54 26.36 -21.13
N LEU A 32 1.35 25.46 -21.67
CA LEU A 32 2.34 24.70 -20.89
C LEU A 32 3.41 25.61 -20.29
N GLY A 33 3.80 26.68 -20.99
CA GLY A 33 4.70 27.70 -20.43
C GLY A 33 4.10 28.44 -19.23
N PHE A 34 2.78 28.64 -19.20
CA PHE A 34 2.09 29.22 -18.04
C PHE A 34 2.01 28.27 -16.85
N LEU A 35 2.13 26.95 -17.06
CA LEU A 35 2.18 25.99 -15.97
C LEU A 35 3.46 26.19 -15.12
N ASP A 36 4.55 26.63 -15.72
CA ASP A 36 5.83 26.90 -15.04
C ASP A 36 5.96 28.35 -14.53
N HIS A 37 4.87 29.12 -14.54
CA HIS A 37 4.86 30.52 -14.08
C HIS A 37 5.19 30.62 -12.57
N GLU A 38 5.83 31.72 -12.17
CA GLU A 38 6.24 31.94 -10.76
C GLU A 38 5.05 32.19 -9.82
N ASP A 39 3.98 32.77 -10.36
CA ASP A 39 2.71 32.97 -9.66
C ASP A 39 1.86 31.68 -9.69
N VAL A 40 1.68 31.07 -8.52
CA VAL A 40 0.94 29.80 -8.31
C VAL A 40 -0.49 29.88 -8.85
N LEU A 41 -1.16 31.02 -8.74
CA LEU A 41 -2.52 31.15 -9.23
C LEU A 41 -2.53 31.09 -10.78
N VAL A 42 -1.48 31.56 -11.47
CA VAL A 42 -1.42 31.61 -12.94
C VAL A 42 -1.23 30.19 -13.43
N SER A 43 -0.35 29.44 -12.77
CA SER A 43 -0.15 28.02 -13.01
C SER A 43 -1.41 27.21 -12.74
N TYR A 44 -2.17 27.53 -11.68
CA TYR A 44 -3.45 26.89 -11.39
C TYR A 44 -4.48 27.16 -12.50
N ALA A 45 -4.62 28.41 -12.96
CA ALA A 45 -5.52 28.74 -14.06
C ALA A 45 -5.11 28.04 -15.37
N ALA A 46 -3.81 27.95 -15.65
CA ALA A 46 -3.30 27.20 -16.80
C ALA A 46 -3.62 25.69 -16.68
N LYS A 47 -3.50 25.13 -15.47
CA LYS A 47 -3.85 23.74 -15.17
C LYS A 47 -5.33 23.46 -15.47
N GLU A 48 -6.25 24.29 -14.98
CA GLU A 48 -7.68 24.10 -15.21
C GLU A 48 -8.07 24.18 -16.70
N GLU A 49 -7.45 25.09 -17.46
CA GLU A 49 -7.70 25.17 -18.91
C GLU A 49 -7.09 23.99 -19.68
N LEU A 50 -5.89 23.53 -19.30
CA LEU A 50 -5.30 22.30 -19.85
C LEU A 50 -6.20 21.09 -19.57
N TRP A 51 -6.80 21.01 -18.39
CA TRP A 51 -7.73 19.94 -18.03
C TRP A 51 -9.00 19.94 -18.90
N LYS A 52 -9.58 21.12 -19.17
CA LYS A 52 -10.72 21.24 -20.10
C LYS A 52 -10.39 20.75 -21.50
N ILE A 53 -9.19 21.07 -21.99
CA ILE A 53 -8.72 20.59 -23.30
C ILE A 53 -8.59 19.06 -23.29
N LEU A 54 -8.11 18.47 -22.18
CA LEU A 54 -7.93 17.03 -22.05
C LEU A 54 -9.25 16.26 -22.04
N ILE A 55 -10.31 16.79 -21.40
CA ILE A 55 -11.64 16.16 -21.38
C ILE A 55 -12.35 16.27 -22.74
N SER A 56 -11.95 17.19 -23.62
CA SER A 56 -12.59 17.39 -24.94
C SER A 56 -12.32 16.28 -25.98
N ASP A 57 -11.88 15.10 -25.54
CA ASP A 57 -11.75 13.82 -26.26
C ASP A 57 -10.89 13.79 -27.54
N ARG A 58 -9.93 14.72 -27.66
CA ARG A 58 -8.92 14.66 -28.76
C ARG A 58 -7.73 13.79 -28.36
N ILE A 59 -7.90 12.48 -28.42
CA ILE A 59 -6.92 11.43 -28.01
C ILE A 59 -5.49 11.71 -28.54
N GLY A 60 -5.34 12.13 -29.80
CA GLY A 60 -4.01 12.43 -30.38
C GLY A 60 -3.25 13.57 -29.68
N ARG A 61 -3.97 14.50 -29.03
CA ARG A 61 -3.38 15.61 -28.27
C ARG A 61 -2.97 15.19 -26.86
N VAL A 62 -3.60 14.16 -26.29
CA VAL A 62 -3.29 13.62 -24.96
C VAL A 62 -1.87 13.04 -24.94
N ASN A 63 -1.49 12.22 -25.93
CA ASN A 63 -0.15 11.62 -26.00
C ASN A 63 0.95 12.68 -26.16
N LYS A 64 0.71 13.71 -26.98
CA LYS A 64 1.63 14.86 -27.09
C LYS A 64 1.75 15.60 -25.76
N LEU A 65 0.63 15.80 -25.05
CA LEU A 65 0.64 16.49 -23.77
C LEU A 65 1.40 15.71 -22.69
N VAL A 66 1.16 14.41 -22.57
CA VAL A 66 1.88 13.54 -21.62
C VAL A 66 3.38 13.63 -21.84
N LYS A 67 3.85 13.56 -23.10
CA LYS A 67 5.28 13.70 -23.44
C LYS A 67 5.85 15.03 -22.98
N VAL A 68 5.13 16.14 -23.15
CA VAL A 68 5.63 17.47 -22.73
C VAL A 68 5.54 17.66 -21.22
N LEU A 69 4.54 17.05 -20.56
CA LEU A 69 4.42 17.06 -19.11
C LEU A 69 5.55 16.27 -18.44
N LEU A 70 6.02 15.17 -19.04
CA LEU A 70 7.08 14.31 -18.50
C LEU A 70 8.51 14.80 -18.80
N VAL A 71 8.71 15.66 -19.81
CA VAL A 71 10.04 16.16 -20.21
C VAL A 71 10.21 17.68 -20.03
N PRO A 72 9.90 18.28 -18.86
CA PRO A 72 10.31 19.65 -18.59
C PRO A 72 11.77 19.69 -18.07
N PRO A 73 12.41 20.86 -18.07
CA PRO A 73 13.74 21.01 -17.49
C PRO A 73 13.72 20.60 -16.00
N PRO A 74 14.81 20.01 -15.46
CA PRO A 74 14.85 19.51 -14.08
C PRO A 74 14.46 20.54 -13.00
N THR A 75 14.66 21.83 -13.29
CA THR A 75 14.32 22.95 -12.41
C THR A 75 12.81 23.24 -12.34
N ALA A 76 12.03 22.85 -13.36
CA ALA A 76 10.58 23.06 -13.39
C ALA A 76 9.86 22.21 -12.34
N TRP A 77 10.39 21.02 -12.05
CA TRP A 77 9.82 20.11 -11.06
C TRP A 77 9.97 20.59 -9.62
N ARG A 78 10.85 21.54 -9.32
CA ARG A 78 11.09 22.02 -7.96
C ARG A 78 10.27 23.25 -7.57
N ARG A 79 9.66 23.92 -8.55
CA ARG A 79 8.82 25.09 -8.30
C ARG A 79 7.49 24.63 -7.72
N GLU A 80 6.87 25.42 -6.85
CA GLU A 80 5.55 25.10 -6.29
C GLU A 80 4.50 24.80 -7.37
N SER A 81 4.61 25.47 -8.51
CA SER A 81 3.78 25.23 -9.69
C SER A 81 3.97 23.84 -10.33
N GLY A 82 5.09 23.16 -10.08
CA GLY A 82 5.38 21.80 -10.50
C GLY A 82 4.38 20.77 -9.94
N GLY A 83 3.78 21.04 -8.77
CA GLY A 83 2.69 20.22 -8.22
C GLY A 83 1.50 20.08 -9.18
N PHE A 84 1.19 21.12 -9.94
CA PHE A 84 0.07 21.09 -10.90
C PHE A 84 0.32 20.18 -12.10
N ARG A 85 1.60 19.94 -12.47
CA ARG A 85 1.96 18.95 -13.49
C ARG A 85 1.60 17.54 -13.03
N PHE A 86 1.94 17.20 -11.78
CA PHE A 86 1.57 15.92 -11.18
C PHE A 86 0.05 15.75 -11.10
N GLN A 87 -0.68 16.78 -10.68
CA GLN A 87 -2.14 16.73 -10.63
C GLN A 87 -2.76 16.47 -12.01
N LEU A 88 -2.29 17.12 -13.08
CA LEU A 88 -2.76 16.85 -14.45
C LEU A 88 -2.47 15.41 -14.87
N LEU A 89 -1.26 14.91 -14.61
CA LEU A 89 -0.89 13.53 -14.93
C LEU A 89 -1.77 12.52 -14.17
N ARG A 90 -2.07 12.76 -12.90
CA ARG A 90 -2.99 11.93 -12.10
C ARG A 90 -4.40 11.93 -12.66
N GLN A 91 -4.91 13.09 -13.03
CA GLN A 91 -6.24 13.21 -13.63
C GLN A 91 -6.33 12.42 -14.95
N LEU A 92 -5.27 12.46 -15.77
CA LEU A 92 -5.17 11.66 -17.00
C LEU A 92 -5.20 10.15 -16.74
N ILE A 93 -4.50 9.68 -15.70
CA ILE A 93 -4.53 8.25 -15.29
C ILE A 93 -5.97 7.80 -14.95
N LYS A 94 -6.76 8.68 -14.32
CA LYS A 94 -8.13 8.38 -13.88
C LYS A 94 -9.16 8.38 -15.02
N THR A 95 -9.04 9.28 -16.00
CA THR A 95 -10.03 9.41 -17.10
C THR A 95 -10.16 8.19 -18.00
N LYS A 96 -9.10 7.38 -18.17
CA LYS A 96 -9.15 6.18 -19.03
C LYS A 96 -10.09 5.08 -18.51
N ASN A 97 -10.53 5.14 -17.24
CA ASN A 97 -11.47 4.15 -16.67
C ASN A 97 -12.92 4.31 -17.16
N GLY A 98 -13.32 5.49 -17.65
CA GLY A 98 -14.71 5.74 -18.03
C GLY A 98 -15.10 5.24 -19.42
N ALA A 99 -14.13 5.01 -20.31
CA ALA A 99 -14.41 4.75 -21.73
C ALA A 99 -14.54 3.26 -22.09
N VAL A 100 -14.06 2.34 -21.25
CA VAL A 100 -13.99 0.89 -21.57
C VAL A 100 -15.25 0.13 -21.11
N ALA A 101 -16.14 0.74 -20.33
CA ALA A 101 -17.34 0.08 -19.80
C ALA A 101 -18.58 0.13 -20.73
N GLY A 102 -18.43 0.49 -22.01
CA GLY A 102 -19.55 0.83 -22.90
C GLY A 102 -19.68 0.09 -24.23
N GLU A 103 -18.77 -0.81 -24.59
CA GLU A 103 -18.81 -1.52 -25.88
C GLU A 103 -18.92 -3.03 -25.68
N ASP A 104 -20.09 -3.48 -25.22
CA ASP A 104 -20.55 -4.87 -25.39
C ASP A 104 -21.75 -4.86 -26.34
N GLY A 105 -21.60 -5.52 -27.50
CA GLY A 105 -22.74 -5.90 -28.33
C GLY A 105 -22.62 -5.61 -29.82
N SER A 106 -21.61 -6.17 -30.50
CA SER A 106 -21.76 -6.48 -31.94
C SER A 106 -20.80 -7.61 -32.34
N GLU A 107 -21.20 -8.84 -32.02
CA GLU A 107 -20.68 -10.02 -32.69
C GLU A 107 -21.09 -9.98 -34.17
N ASN A 108 -20.12 -9.88 -35.07
CA ASN A 108 -20.25 -10.44 -36.41
C ASN A 108 -18.88 -10.90 -36.88
N GLY A 109 -18.77 -12.21 -37.08
CA GLY A 109 -17.52 -12.87 -37.42
C GLY A 109 -17.07 -12.64 -38.86
N SER A 110 -15.76 -12.56 -39.02
CA SER A 110 -15.07 -13.18 -40.14
C SER A 110 -13.69 -13.61 -39.66
N SER A 111 -13.43 -14.91 -39.79
CA SER A 111 -12.15 -15.54 -39.57
C SER A 111 -11.17 -15.11 -40.66
N ASP A 112 -10.19 -14.28 -40.29
CA ASP A 112 -8.91 -14.20 -40.98
C ASP A 112 -7.83 -14.13 -39.89
N GLU A 113 -6.92 -15.11 -39.91
CA GLU A 113 -5.72 -15.16 -39.07
C GLU A 113 -4.77 -14.05 -39.52
N GLU A 114 -5.00 -12.82 -39.07
CA GLU A 114 -4.03 -11.73 -39.15
C GLU A 114 -3.32 -11.59 -37.79
N GLU A 115 -2.00 -11.49 -37.84
CA GLU A 115 -1.09 -11.31 -36.71
C GLU A 115 -1.49 -10.09 -35.83
N GLU A 116 -2.35 -10.30 -34.84
CA GLU A 116 -2.73 -9.32 -33.80
C GLU A 116 -1.61 -9.08 -32.78
N HIS A 117 -0.41 -8.65 -33.20
CA HIS A 117 0.65 -8.31 -32.23
C HIS A 117 1.58 -7.10 -32.53
N PRO A 118 1.17 -5.99 -33.18
CA PRO A 118 1.95 -4.74 -33.16
C PRO A 118 1.50 -3.69 -32.12
N VAL A 119 0.23 -3.70 -31.68
CA VAL A 119 -0.34 -2.58 -30.88
C VAL A 119 0.06 -2.66 -29.40
N GLU A 120 0.11 -3.85 -28.82
CA GLU A 120 0.42 -4.07 -27.40
C GLU A 120 1.88 -3.70 -27.06
N TYR A 121 2.82 -3.99 -27.97
CA TYR A 121 4.24 -3.65 -27.81
C TYR A 121 4.52 -2.15 -27.86
N SER A 122 3.79 -1.40 -28.68
CA SER A 122 3.95 0.06 -28.75
C SER A 122 3.53 0.73 -27.43
N TYR A 123 2.54 0.19 -26.74
CA TYR A 123 2.05 0.75 -25.48
C TYR A 123 3.02 0.47 -24.33
N LEU A 124 3.53 -0.75 -24.23
CA LEU A 124 4.49 -1.16 -23.19
C LEU A 124 5.83 -0.43 -23.32
N HIS A 125 6.33 -0.27 -24.55
CA HIS A 125 7.54 0.51 -24.81
C HIS A 125 7.36 1.99 -24.43
N GLU A 126 6.19 2.57 -24.68
CA GLU A 126 5.88 3.94 -24.27
C GLU A 126 5.74 4.04 -22.74
N ILE A 127 5.21 3.02 -22.04
CA ILE A 127 5.22 2.95 -20.57
C ILE A 127 6.64 2.97 -20.03
N LEU A 128 7.54 2.11 -20.54
CA LEU A 128 8.93 2.03 -20.09
C LEU A 128 9.69 3.34 -20.34
N LYS A 129 9.48 3.95 -21.51
CA LYS A 129 10.03 5.28 -21.82
C LYS A 129 9.52 6.36 -20.88
N ASN A 130 8.22 6.36 -20.59
CA ASN A 130 7.62 7.29 -19.63
C ASN A 130 8.16 7.06 -18.22
N LEU A 131 8.46 5.82 -17.84
CA LEU A 131 9.03 5.50 -16.54
C LEU A 131 10.44 6.00 -16.32
N GLN A 132 11.29 5.91 -17.33
CA GLN A 132 12.62 6.53 -17.27
C GLN A 132 12.52 8.04 -17.07
N GLN A 133 11.55 8.69 -17.74
CA GLN A 133 11.25 10.11 -17.55
C GLN A 133 10.67 10.38 -16.16
N MET A 134 9.79 9.52 -15.65
CA MET A 134 9.25 9.61 -14.29
C MET A 134 10.36 9.50 -13.25
N ARG A 135 11.33 8.59 -13.44
CA ARG A 135 12.51 8.50 -12.56
C ARG A 135 13.33 9.78 -12.56
N ALA A 136 13.59 10.36 -13.73
CA ALA A 136 14.31 11.63 -13.83
C ALA A 136 13.53 12.78 -13.15
N MET A 137 12.21 12.81 -13.30
CA MET A 137 11.31 13.76 -12.65
C MET A 137 11.35 13.62 -11.12
N VAL A 138 11.18 12.41 -10.59
CA VAL A 138 11.19 12.14 -9.14
C VAL A 138 12.58 12.45 -8.56
N ARG A 139 13.66 12.05 -9.23
CA ARG A 139 15.03 12.47 -8.85
C ARG A 139 15.15 14.00 -8.81
N GLY A 140 14.58 14.69 -9.78
CA GLY A 140 14.54 16.15 -9.82
C GLY A 140 13.88 16.77 -8.58
N VAL A 141 12.87 16.11 -8.01
CA VAL A 141 12.14 16.54 -6.80
C VAL A 141 12.90 16.19 -5.51
N PHE A 142 13.42 14.96 -5.40
CA PHE A 142 13.97 14.42 -4.14
C PHE A 142 15.49 14.56 -3.98
N VAL A 143 16.26 14.48 -5.07
CA VAL A 143 17.72 14.51 -5.02
C VAL A 143 18.22 15.93 -5.27
N PRO A 144 18.87 16.62 -4.30
CA PRO A 144 19.44 17.94 -4.53
C PRO A 144 20.45 17.92 -5.69
N ALA A 145 20.36 18.88 -6.62
CA ALA A 145 21.41 19.03 -7.63
C ALA A 145 22.67 19.55 -6.92
N GLU A 146 23.86 19.07 -7.31
CA GLU A 146 25.14 19.39 -6.66
C GLU A 146 25.42 20.91 -6.49
N CYS A 147 24.75 21.77 -7.26
CA CYS A 147 24.86 23.23 -7.19
C CYS A 147 23.73 23.95 -6.42
N MET A 148 22.74 23.25 -5.87
CA MET A 148 21.54 23.85 -5.25
C MET A 148 21.35 23.33 -3.82
N LEU A 149 21.41 24.23 -2.84
CA LEU A 149 21.24 23.93 -1.41
C LEU A 149 19.78 23.74 -0.98
N THR A 150 18.81 24.01 -1.86
CA THR A 150 17.38 23.98 -1.51
C THR A 150 16.71 22.70 -2.00
N THR A 151 16.07 22.00 -1.07
CA THR A 151 15.16 20.89 -1.34
C THR A 151 13.86 21.42 -1.96
N SER A 152 13.17 20.59 -2.76
CA SER A 152 11.84 20.93 -3.26
C SER A 152 10.84 21.07 -2.11
N SER A 153 9.77 21.84 -2.28
CA SER A 153 8.75 21.95 -1.23
C SER A 153 8.05 20.61 -1.00
N HIS A 154 7.66 20.35 0.25
CA HIS A 154 7.03 19.09 0.65
C HIS A 154 5.69 18.82 -0.05
N SER A 155 4.97 19.87 -0.49
CA SER A 155 3.75 19.73 -1.27
C SER A 155 4.02 19.08 -2.64
N ILE A 156 5.11 19.44 -3.29
CA ILE A 156 5.51 18.84 -4.57
C ILE A 156 5.98 17.40 -4.36
N GLN A 157 6.76 17.15 -3.30
CA GLN A 157 7.20 15.80 -2.94
C GLN A 157 5.99 14.88 -2.74
N LEU A 158 4.97 15.35 -2.02
CA LEU A 158 3.73 14.60 -1.82
C LEU A 158 3.02 14.32 -3.15
N GLU A 159 2.79 15.34 -3.99
CA GLU A 159 2.10 15.13 -5.27
C GLU A 159 2.87 14.19 -6.20
N ALA A 160 4.21 14.22 -6.16
CA ALA A 160 5.05 13.27 -6.88
C ALA A 160 4.83 11.83 -6.41
N LEU A 161 4.82 11.60 -5.10
CA LEU A 161 4.60 10.28 -4.51
C LEU A 161 3.20 9.75 -4.77
N VAL A 162 2.18 10.60 -4.62
CA VAL A 162 0.79 10.21 -4.87
C VAL A 162 0.58 9.92 -6.36
N PHE A 163 1.20 10.68 -7.26
CA PHE A 163 1.20 10.35 -8.69
C PHE A 163 1.85 8.98 -8.96
N MET A 164 3.00 8.70 -8.35
CA MET A 164 3.64 7.39 -8.48
C MET A 164 2.72 6.27 -7.98
N SER A 165 2.06 6.45 -6.83
CA SER A 165 1.11 5.49 -6.25
C SER A 165 -0.07 5.23 -7.19
N ASP A 166 -0.72 6.29 -7.69
CA ASP A 166 -1.81 6.19 -8.67
C ASP A 166 -1.35 5.47 -9.96
N PHE A 167 -0.12 5.71 -10.39
CA PHE A 167 0.48 5.04 -11.56
C PHE A 167 0.71 3.55 -11.31
N VAL A 168 1.25 3.16 -10.15
CA VAL A 168 1.47 1.76 -9.77
C VAL A 168 0.16 0.98 -9.69
N LYS A 169 -0.85 1.56 -9.05
CA LYS A 169 -2.21 1.00 -9.01
C LYS A 169 -2.78 0.81 -10.41
N ARG A 170 -2.42 1.69 -11.36
CA ARG A 170 -2.83 1.52 -12.75
C ARG A 170 -2.12 0.35 -13.44
N LEU A 171 -0.85 0.10 -13.11
CA LEU A 171 -0.13 -1.06 -13.64
C LEU A 171 -0.76 -2.39 -13.20
N HIS A 172 -1.34 -2.46 -11.99
CA HIS A 172 -2.07 -3.65 -11.53
C HIS A 172 -3.23 -4.03 -12.46
N GLY A 173 -3.85 -3.06 -13.13
CA GLY A 173 -4.92 -3.30 -14.10
C GLY A 173 -4.46 -3.60 -15.52
N LEU A 174 -3.15 -3.61 -15.78
CA LEU A 174 -2.58 -3.95 -17.09
C LEU A 174 -2.09 -5.39 -17.04
N ASN A 175 -2.64 -6.24 -17.92
CA ASN A 175 -2.14 -7.60 -18.09
C ASN A 175 -0.82 -7.54 -18.85
N ILE A 176 0.30 -7.36 -18.14
CA ILE A 176 1.64 -7.32 -18.74
C ILE A 176 2.05 -8.77 -19.01
N THR A 177 1.68 -9.29 -20.18
CA THR A 177 1.89 -10.70 -20.54
C THR A 177 3.35 -11.09 -20.83
N LYS A 178 4.32 -10.20 -20.59
CA LYS A 178 5.73 -10.38 -21.02
C LYS A 178 6.72 -10.18 -19.89
N SER A 179 7.35 -11.28 -19.49
CA SER A 179 8.40 -11.38 -18.47
C SER A 179 9.57 -10.41 -18.64
N ALA A 180 9.96 -10.09 -19.87
CA ALA A 180 11.06 -9.16 -20.15
C ALA A 180 10.76 -7.71 -19.72
N SER A 181 9.51 -7.26 -19.89
CA SER A 181 9.11 -5.89 -19.57
C SER A 181 8.81 -5.71 -18.08
N GLU A 182 8.32 -6.74 -17.41
CA GLU A 182 8.15 -6.76 -15.96
C GLU A 182 9.49 -6.67 -15.24
N LYS A 183 10.51 -7.38 -15.75
CA LYS A 183 11.88 -7.27 -15.24
C LYS A 183 12.41 -5.84 -15.40
N GLU A 184 12.35 -5.25 -16.59
CA GLU A 184 12.84 -3.89 -16.83
C GLU A 184 12.10 -2.87 -15.95
N LEU A 185 10.78 -3.02 -15.83
CA LEU A 185 9.92 -2.24 -14.96
C LEU A 185 10.36 -2.35 -13.49
N SER A 186 10.57 -3.56 -12.99
CA SER A 186 11.03 -3.79 -11.62
C SER A 186 12.39 -3.14 -11.35
N GLU A 187 13.34 -3.23 -12.28
CA GLU A 187 14.69 -2.65 -12.12
C GLU A 187 14.63 -1.11 -12.10
N LEU A 188 13.77 -0.51 -12.93
CA LEU A 188 13.54 0.94 -12.89
C LEU A 188 12.94 1.39 -11.56
N MET A 189 12.01 0.61 -11.01
CA MET A 189 11.36 0.92 -9.73
C MET A 189 12.28 0.71 -8.53
N ILE A 190 13.12 -0.33 -8.55
CA ILE A 190 14.21 -0.50 -7.58
C ILE A 190 15.09 0.74 -7.57
N GLY A 191 15.57 1.15 -8.74
CA GLY A 191 16.42 2.35 -8.84
C GLY A 191 15.71 3.62 -8.36
N LEU A 192 14.41 3.76 -8.60
CA LEU A 192 13.60 4.88 -8.10
C LEU A 192 13.52 4.89 -6.57
N MET A 193 13.25 3.72 -5.96
CA MET A 193 13.12 3.59 -4.52
C MET A 193 14.46 3.77 -3.80
N GLU A 194 15.58 3.35 -4.38
CA GLU A 194 16.91 3.70 -3.84
C GLU A 194 17.10 5.22 -3.76
N ASP A 195 16.72 5.93 -4.83
CA ASP A 195 16.90 7.38 -4.92
C ASP A 195 16.03 8.16 -3.93
N VAL A 196 14.86 7.63 -3.57
CA VAL A 196 13.86 8.30 -2.72
C VAL A 196 13.86 7.75 -1.30
N PHE A 197 13.69 6.45 -1.11
CA PHE A 197 13.48 5.84 0.20
C PHE A 197 14.75 5.82 1.04
N VAL A 198 15.90 5.46 0.45
CA VAL A 198 17.15 5.27 1.21
C VAL A 198 17.78 6.60 1.58
N THR A 199 17.73 7.58 0.67
CA THR A 199 18.38 8.88 0.84
C THR A 199 17.60 9.83 1.76
N MET A 200 16.32 9.57 1.97
CA MET A 200 15.44 10.43 2.76
C MET A 200 15.72 10.31 4.25
N ASP A 201 15.84 11.46 4.91
CA ASP A 201 15.94 11.54 6.37
C ASP A 201 14.55 11.63 7.01
N TYR A 202 13.98 10.49 7.38
CA TYR A 202 12.66 10.38 8.00
C TYR A 202 12.50 11.16 9.30
N SER A 203 13.61 11.47 9.99
CA SER A 203 13.57 12.23 11.25
C SER A 203 13.29 13.73 11.04
N SER A 204 13.60 14.25 9.85
CA SER A 204 13.42 15.66 9.50
C SER A 204 12.28 15.92 8.51
N GLN A 205 11.72 14.87 7.88
CA GLN A 205 10.60 15.02 6.95
C GLN A 205 9.22 15.12 7.65
N PRO A 206 8.25 15.84 7.06
CA PRO A 206 6.88 15.81 7.52
C PRO A 206 6.24 14.42 7.42
N THR A 207 5.37 14.08 8.37
CA THR A 207 4.70 12.77 8.45
C THR A 207 3.94 12.40 7.20
N PHE A 208 3.26 13.34 6.57
CA PHE A 208 2.49 13.06 5.35
C PHE A 208 3.37 12.67 4.17
N VAL A 209 4.61 13.19 4.08
CA VAL A 209 5.57 12.78 3.04
C VAL A 209 6.09 11.39 3.35
N SER A 210 6.53 11.17 4.59
CA SER A 210 7.02 9.86 5.05
C SER A 210 5.95 8.76 4.90
N SER A 211 4.68 9.08 5.20
CA SER A 211 3.54 8.18 5.01
C SER A 211 3.32 7.88 3.54
N ALA A 212 3.33 8.88 2.66
CA ALA A 212 3.15 8.68 1.22
C ALA A 212 4.26 7.82 0.59
N VAL A 213 5.50 7.90 1.10
CA VAL A 213 6.60 7.01 0.68
C VAL A 213 6.31 5.56 1.07
N LEU A 214 5.85 5.32 2.31
CA LEU A 214 5.50 3.97 2.79
C LEU A 214 4.29 3.41 2.04
N SER A 215 3.27 4.21 1.78
CA SER A 215 2.11 3.79 0.98
C SER A 215 2.53 3.43 -0.44
N LEU A 216 3.43 4.21 -1.07
CA LEU A 216 3.96 3.90 -2.39
C LEU A 216 4.68 2.54 -2.41
N LEU A 217 5.53 2.27 -1.41
CA LEU A 217 6.18 0.96 -1.29
C LEU A 217 5.16 -0.17 -1.06
N GLY A 218 4.11 0.08 -0.28
CA GLY A 218 3.00 -0.86 -0.08
C GLY A 218 2.29 -1.20 -1.39
N ASP A 219 1.96 -0.19 -2.20
CA ASP A 219 1.32 -0.36 -3.51
C ASP A 219 2.21 -1.16 -4.48
N PHE A 220 3.53 -0.91 -4.46
CA PHE A 220 4.49 -1.69 -5.25
C PHE A 220 4.58 -3.13 -4.78
N GLN A 221 4.63 -3.36 -3.47
CA GLN A 221 4.66 -4.71 -2.92
C GLN A 221 3.43 -5.50 -3.35
N GLU A 222 2.24 -4.89 -3.32
CA GLU A 222 1.00 -5.50 -3.79
C GLU A 222 1.05 -5.86 -5.27
N LEU A 223 1.54 -4.96 -6.13
CA LEU A 223 1.76 -5.21 -7.55
C LEU A 223 2.73 -6.39 -7.78
N MET A 224 3.85 -6.42 -7.06
CA MET A 224 4.84 -7.48 -7.18
C MET A 224 4.30 -8.83 -6.72
N THR A 225 3.52 -8.85 -5.63
CA THR A 225 2.83 -10.06 -5.15
C THR A 225 1.77 -10.53 -6.15
N TYR A 226 1.02 -9.61 -6.76
CA TYR A 226 0.04 -9.93 -7.80
C TYR A 226 0.69 -10.60 -9.02
N TRP A 227 1.75 -10.01 -9.58
CA TRP A 227 2.49 -10.62 -10.70
C TRP A 227 3.04 -12.00 -10.34
N ASN A 228 3.65 -12.14 -9.15
CA ASN A 228 4.17 -13.42 -8.69
C ASN A 228 3.07 -14.51 -8.59
N HIS A 229 1.86 -14.15 -8.14
CA HIS A 229 0.74 -15.10 -8.08
C HIS A 229 0.21 -15.50 -9.45
N GLN A 230 0.15 -14.58 -10.41
CA GLN A 230 -0.26 -14.91 -11.78
C GLN A 230 0.70 -15.93 -12.43
N THR A 231 2.00 -15.80 -12.20
CA THR A 231 3.00 -16.69 -12.80
C THR A 231 3.06 -18.07 -12.16
N GLN A 232 2.60 -18.28 -10.92
CA GLN A 232 2.63 -19.62 -10.32
C GLN A 232 1.77 -20.66 -11.08
N VAL A 233 0.91 -20.19 -12.00
CA VAL A 233 0.14 -21.02 -12.93
C VAL A 233 0.94 -21.39 -14.19
N ASP A 234 1.93 -20.58 -14.58
CA ASP A 234 2.77 -20.77 -15.76
C ASP A 234 4.20 -21.22 -15.39
N THR A 235 4.81 -22.06 -16.22
CA THR A 235 6.12 -22.70 -15.94
C THR A 235 7.34 -21.74 -15.96
N ASP A 236 7.15 -20.43 -16.10
CA ASP A 236 8.25 -19.50 -16.31
C ASP A 236 8.82 -18.94 -14.98
N ASN A 237 9.99 -19.46 -14.55
CA ASN A 237 10.64 -19.16 -13.26
C ASN A 237 11.19 -17.71 -13.14
N HIS A 238 11.10 -16.88 -14.18
CA HIS A 238 11.77 -15.58 -14.21
C HIS A 238 11.14 -14.53 -13.26
N LEU A 239 9.83 -14.55 -13.05
CA LEU A 239 9.15 -13.55 -12.20
C LEU A 239 9.36 -13.82 -10.71
N GLU A 240 9.48 -15.09 -10.32
CA GLU A 240 9.85 -15.47 -8.96
C GLU A 240 11.23 -14.90 -8.59
N VAL A 241 12.20 -14.94 -9.50
CA VAL A 241 13.53 -14.33 -9.30
C VAL A 241 13.44 -12.82 -9.11
N VAL A 242 12.63 -12.14 -9.93
CA VAL A 242 12.41 -10.69 -9.82
C VAL A 242 11.75 -10.34 -8.48
N TYR A 243 10.74 -11.11 -8.07
CA TYR A 243 10.05 -10.93 -6.79
C TYR A 243 10.98 -11.14 -5.59
N LEU A 244 11.78 -12.21 -5.60
CA LEU A 244 12.75 -12.48 -4.53
C LEU A 244 13.78 -11.36 -4.44
N LYS A 245 14.32 -10.90 -5.57
CA LYS A 245 15.26 -9.78 -5.60
C LYS A 245 14.62 -8.48 -5.08
N TRP A 246 13.37 -8.19 -5.44
CA TRP A 246 12.62 -7.06 -4.91
C TRP A 246 12.48 -7.14 -3.38
N LEU A 247 12.14 -8.31 -2.86
CA LEU A 247 12.03 -8.53 -1.43
C LEU A 247 13.37 -8.34 -0.70
N GLU A 248 14.47 -8.83 -1.28
CA GLU A 248 15.83 -8.53 -0.77
C GLU A 248 16.08 -7.03 -0.69
N TRP A 249 15.72 -6.27 -1.73
CA TRP A 249 15.85 -4.82 -1.74
C TRP A 249 15.02 -4.13 -0.67
N CYS A 250 13.77 -4.56 -0.45
CA CYS A 250 12.92 -4.02 0.63
C CYS A 250 13.62 -4.17 2.00
N LEU A 251 14.23 -5.33 2.27
CA LEU A 251 14.99 -5.55 3.50
C LEU A 251 16.25 -4.69 3.58
N VAL A 252 16.97 -4.52 2.46
CA VAL A 252 18.15 -3.65 2.37
C VAL A 252 17.79 -2.18 2.57
N TRP A 253 16.64 -1.73 2.06
CA TRP A 253 16.17 -0.37 2.22
C TRP A 253 15.74 -0.07 3.66
N LEU A 254 14.97 -0.97 4.28
CA LEU A 254 14.61 -0.88 5.69
C LEU A 254 15.85 -0.81 6.59
N LYS A 255 16.94 -1.49 6.21
CA LYS A 255 18.25 -1.42 6.88
C LYS A 255 18.93 -0.07 6.73
N GLN A 256 19.02 0.43 5.50
CA GLN A 256 19.89 1.55 5.15
C GLN A 256 19.24 2.90 5.43
N SER A 257 17.92 2.96 5.35
CA SER A 257 17.16 4.18 5.66
C SER A 257 17.10 4.46 7.16
N SER A 258 16.84 5.72 7.53
CA SER A 258 16.53 6.10 8.91
C SER A 258 15.07 5.78 9.30
N CYS A 259 14.29 5.12 8.45
CA CYS A 259 12.85 4.88 8.63
C CYS A 259 12.56 4.05 9.89
N VAL A 260 13.19 2.87 10.02
CA VAL A 260 12.98 1.96 11.16
C VAL A 260 13.43 2.61 12.47
N SER A 261 14.60 3.25 12.51
CA SER A 261 15.09 3.92 13.71
C SER A 261 14.19 5.08 14.14
N THR A 262 13.67 5.83 13.17
CA THR A 262 12.74 6.94 13.42
C THR A 262 11.41 6.41 13.99
N ALA A 263 10.84 5.37 13.38
CA ALA A 263 9.61 4.75 13.86
C ALA A 263 9.77 4.19 15.29
N LEU A 264 10.85 3.45 15.57
CA LEU A 264 11.10 2.90 16.90
C LEU A 264 11.38 3.99 17.95
N GLN A 265 12.05 5.08 17.58
CA GLN A 265 12.20 6.22 18.48
C GLN A 265 10.83 6.82 18.83
N LEU A 266 9.97 7.06 17.84
CA LEU A 266 8.63 7.59 18.06
C LEU A 266 7.77 6.67 18.94
N PHE A 267 7.87 5.34 18.80
CA PHE A 267 7.20 4.39 19.68
C PHE A 267 7.65 4.49 21.14
N ASN A 268 8.95 4.67 21.37
CA ASN A 268 9.49 4.84 22.72
C ASN A 268 9.12 6.20 23.33
N ASP A 269 8.89 7.21 22.50
CA ASP A 269 8.59 8.57 22.91
C ASP A 269 7.08 8.87 22.99
N ILE A 270 6.17 7.91 22.73
CA ILE A 270 4.69 8.11 22.68
C ILE A 270 4.16 8.86 23.90
N GLU A 271 4.65 8.57 25.11
CA GLU A 271 4.22 9.25 26.34
C GLU A 271 4.67 10.73 26.39
N SER A 272 5.83 11.04 25.80
CA SER A 272 6.41 12.38 25.74
C SER A 272 5.89 13.23 24.57
N LEU A 273 5.35 12.60 23.53
CA LEU A 273 4.74 13.25 22.36
C LEU A 273 3.54 14.15 22.74
N SER A 274 2.91 13.92 23.90
CA SER A 274 1.85 14.81 24.43
C SER A 274 2.36 16.22 24.81
N MET A 275 3.68 16.44 24.88
CA MET A 275 4.30 17.70 25.32
C MET A 275 5.08 18.40 24.18
N ALA A 276 4.33 19.18 23.39
CA ALA A 276 4.73 20.41 22.70
C ALA A 276 5.78 20.44 21.56
N SER A 277 6.73 19.51 21.41
CA SER A 277 7.87 19.72 20.47
C SER A 277 7.63 19.30 19.01
N GLN A 278 6.59 18.52 18.70
CA GLN A 278 6.39 17.94 17.36
C GLN A 278 5.10 18.39 16.65
N LYS A 279 4.65 19.64 16.86
CA LYS A 279 3.50 20.22 16.10
C LYS A 279 3.69 20.25 14.57
N ALA A 280 4.91 20.09 14.06
CA ALA A 280 5.18 19.92 12.63
C ALA A 280 4.98 18.46 12.14
N PHE A 281 5.00 17.50 13.06
CA PHE A 281 4.81 16.07 12.82
C PHE A 281 3.32 15.69 12.87
N VAL A 282 2.55 16.35 13.73
CA VAL A 282 1.11 16.10 13.89
C VAL A 282 0.34 16.84 12.79
N ALA A 283 0.13 16.16 11.66
CA ALA A 283 -0.85 16.58 10.68
C ALA A 283 -2.25 16.57 11.34
N SER A 284 -3.10 17.53 10.99
CA SER A 284 -4.44 17.73 11.56
C SER A 284 -5.47 16.64 11.22
N VAL A 285 -5.03 15.44 10.79
CA VAL A 285 -5.91 14.37 10.28
C VAL A 285 -5.62 13.01 10.93
N SER A 286 -4.38 12.69 11.33
CA SER A 286 -4.12 11.59 12.26
C SER A 286 -2.77 11.74 12.97
N GLN A 287 -2.73 11.53 14.28
CA GLN A 287 -1.58 11.70 15.15
C GLN A 287 -0.46 10.70 14.84
N TYR A 288 -0.83 9.48 14.42
CA TYR A 288 0.09 8.37 14.23
C TYR A 288 0.17 7.85 12.78
N SER A 289 -0.28 8.63 11.79
CA SER A 289 -0.27 8.28 10.34
C SER A 289 1.00 7.55 9.91
N PHE A 290 2.17 8.10 10.25
CA PHE A 290 3.46 7.52 9.86
C PHE A 290 3.70 6.15 10.50
N LEU A 291 3.40 5.99 11.79
CA LEU A 291 3.59 4.72 12.50
C LEU A 291 2.61 3.66 12.03
N GLN A 292 1.35 4.04 11.75
CA GLN A 292 0.35 3.15 11.17
C GLN A 292 0.78 2.62 9.80
N GLN A 293 1.22 3.50 8.89
CA GLN A 293 1.72 3.10 7.57
C GLN A 293 3.01 2.28 7.66
N TRP A 294 3.87 2.56 8.64
CA TRP A 294 5.09 1.79 8.86
C TRP A 294 4.79 0.36 9.34
N LEU A 295 3.89 0.22 10.32
CA LEU A 295 3.42 -1.10 10.80
C LEU A 295 2.76 -1.90 9.67
N LEU A 296 1.93 -1.23 8.86
CA LEU A 296 1.27 -1.82 7.71
C LEU A 296 2.26 -2.33 6.66
N TYR A 297 3.25 -1.52 6.32
CA TYR A 297 4.29 -1.94 5.40
C TYR A 297 5.11 -3.12 5.96
N LEU A 298 5.47 -3.07 7.24
CA LEU A 298 6.21 -4.16 7.88
C LEU A 298 5.42 -5.46 7.96
N SER A 299 4.12 -5.41 8.24
CA SER A 299 3.29 -6.63 8.28
C SER A 299 3.22 -7.28 6.90
N ARG A 300 3.02 -6.49 5.83
CA ARG A 300 3.00 -6.97 4.44
C ARG A 300 4.34 -7.58 4.01
N VAL A 301 5.45 -6.87 4.23
CA VAL A 301 6.80 -7.37 3.89
C VAL A 301 7.16 -8.60 4.71
N GLY A 302 6.76 -8.64 5.99
CA GLY A 302 6.99 -9.78 6.87
C GLY A 302 6.28 -11.04 6.38
N VAL A 303 5.00 -10.94 6.00
CA VAL A 303 4.26 -12.05 5.38
C VAL A 303 4.98 -12.53 4.11
N ALA A 304 5.26 -11.61 3.18
CA ALA A 304 5.94 -11.92 1.92
C ALA A 304 7.29 -12.62 2.15
N PHE A 305 8.06 -12.17 3.14
CA PHE A 305 9.34 -12.76 3.52
C PHE A 305 9.22 -14.20 4.01
N ILE A 306 8.26 -14.47 4.91
CA ILE A 306 8.06 -15.82 5.46
C ILE A 306 7.56 -16.76 4.38
N GLU A 307 6.61 -16.34 3.54
CA GLU A 307 6.09 -17.13 2.42
C GLU A 307 7.19 -17.49 1.41
N ALA A 308 8.01 -16.51 1.02
CA ALA A 308 9.16 -16.73 0.14
C ALA A 308 10.16 -17.72 0.76
N SER A 309 10.47 -17.55 2.05
CA SER A 309 11.40 -18.43 2.78
C SER A 309 10.88 -19.87 2.88
N LEU A 310 9.58 -20.06 3.12
CA LEU A 310 8.93 -21.37 3.15
C LEU A 310 8.87 -22.04 1.76
N THR A 311 8.72 -21.25 0.70
CA THR A 311 8.73 -21.78 -0.67
C THR A 311 10.11 -22.33 -1.03
N GLN A 312 11.18 -21.69 -0.55
CA GLN A 312 12.56 -22.14 -0.76
C GLN A 312 12.92 -23.41 -0.01
N THR A 313 12.45 -23.59 1.23
CA THR A 313 12.70 -24.85 1.96
C THR A 313 12.05 -26.05 1.25
N LYS A 314 10.92 -25.84 0.58
CA LYS A 314 10.23 -26.87 -0.22
C LYS A 314 10.87 -27.12 -1.59
N ARG A 315 11.63 -26.16 -2.14
CA ARG A 315 12.25 -26.22 -3.48
C ARG A 315 13.70 -25.72 -3.46
N PRO A 316 14.65 -26.54 -2.96
CA PRO A 316 16.04 -26.11 -2.77
C PRO A 316 16.83 -25.87 -4.07
N ASP A 317 16.32 -26.33 -5.22
CA ASP A 317 16.97 -26.16 -6.53
C ASP A 317 16.80 -24.74 -7.14
N ARG A 318 16.05 -23.85 -6.47
CA ARG A 318 15.74 -22.50 -6.94
C ARG A 318 16.65 -21.43 -6.33
N GLU A 319 16.64 -20.23 -6.91
CA GLU A 319 17.39 -19.09 -6.37
C GLU A 319 17.03 -18.82 -4.91
N THR A 320 18.05 -18.54 -4.10
CA THR A 320 17.92 -18.41 -2.64
C THR A 320 17.78 -16.94 -2.25
N LEU A 321 16.86 -16.67 -1.32
CA LEU A 321 16.63 -15.34 -0.76
C LEU A 321 17.84 -15.01 0.10
N LYS A 322 18.63 -14.04 -0.33
CA LYS A 322 19.78 -13.54 0.41
C LYS A 322 19.28 -12.56 1.45
N VAL A 323 18.98 -13.09 2.62
CA VAL A 323 18.68 -12.26 3.79
C VAL A 323 19.96 -11.51 4.15
N PRO A 324 19.97 -10.16 4.13
CA PRO A 324 21.11 -9.41 4.64
C PRO A 324 21.39 -9.87 6.08
N ALA A 325 22.66 -9.96 6.48
CA ALA A 325 23.12 -10.48 7.78
C ALA A 325 22.71 -9.63 9.00
N LEU A 326 21.52 -9.04 9.00
CA LEU A 326 21.14 -7.82 9.69
C LEU A 326 19.94 -7.97 10.64
N MET A 327 19.11 -9.01 10.55
CA MET A 327 18.02 -9.13 11.55
C MET A 327 18.53 -9.25 13.00
N THR A 328 19.85 -9.37 13.21
CA THR A 328 20.55 -9.29 14.48
C THR A 328 20.77 -7.86 15.03
N SER A 329 20.67 -6.80 14.22
CA SER A 329 20.84 -5.41 14.71
C SER A 329 19.52 -4.74 15.10
N TRP A 330 18.40 -5.11 14.48
CA TRP A 330 17.06 -4.63 14.90
C TRP A 330 16.66 -5.15 16.27
N THR A 331 17.10 -6.36 16.62
CA THR A 331 16.89 -6.94 17.96
C THR A 331 17.66 -6.25 19.08
N GLN A 332 18.58 -5.33 18.77
CA GLN A 332 19.21 -4.47 19.78
C GLN A 332 18.32 -3.28 20.17
N GLN A 333 17.35 -2.92 19.33
CA GLN A 333 16.36 -1.89 19.64
C GLN A 333 15.10 -2.55 20.20
N LYS A 334 14.52 -1.95 21.25
CA LYS A 334 13.32 -2.46 21.90
C LYS A 334 12.14 -2.35 20.94
N LEU A 335 11.54 -3.48 20.57
CA LEU A 335 10.29 -3.53 19.82
C LEU A 335 9.13 -2.92 20.63
N PRO A 336 8.11 -2.36 19.97
CA PRO A 336 6.96 -1.81 20.68
C PRO A 336 6.22 -2.90 21.45
N THR A 337 5.71 -2.57 22.63
CA THR A 337 4.80 -3.45 23.37
C THR A 337 3.43 -3.51 22.69
N ARG A 338 2.63 -4.55 22.94
CA ARG A 338 1.25 -4.63 22.42
C ARG A 338 0.41 -3.40 22.81
N GLN A 339 0.58 -2.87 24.01
CA GLN A 339 -0.12 -1.66 24.44
C GLN A 339 0.26 -0.43 23.60
N GLN A 340 1.55 -0.25 23.31
CA GLN A 340 2.01 0.81 22.40
C GLN A 340 1.49 0.60 20.97
N LEU A 341 1.46 -0.66 20.51
CA LEU A 341 0.91 -1.03 19.21
C LEU A 341 -0.56 -0.59 19.09
N PHE A 342 -1.41 -0.97 20.04
CA PHE A 342 -2.83 -0.61 20.03
C PHE A 342 -3.10 0.88 20.25
N THR A 343 -2.24 1.59 21.00
CA THR A 343 -2.32 3.06 21.13
C THR A 343 -2.20 3.75 19.77
N VAL A 344 -1.37 3.20 18.88
CA VAL A 344 -1.16 3.72 17.52
C VAL A 344 -2.23 3.22 16.55
N LEU A 345 -2.55 1.92 16.59
CA LEU A 345 -3.44 1.31 15.61
C LEU A 345 -4.90 1.75 15.78
N ALA A 346 -5.37 1.98 17.01
CA ALA A 346 -6.77 2.33 17.28
C ALA A 346 -7.25 3.66 16.67
N GLU A 347 -6.38 4.43 16.02
CA GLU A 347 -6.75 5.66 15.31
C GLU A 347 -7.40 5.41 13.93
N GLN A 348 -7.11 4.28 13.29
CA GLN A 348 -7.69 3.91 11.98
C GLN A 348 -8.01 2.41 11.95
N ASP A 349 -9.30 2.09 11.92
CA ASP A 349 -9.80 0.71 12.03
C ASP A 349 -9.33 -0.19 10.88
N ASP A 350 -9.36 0.31 9.64
CA ASP A 350 -8.90 -0.40 8.44
C ASP A 350 -7.42 -0.81 8.56
N VAL A 351 -6.56 0.12 8.97
CA VAL A 351 -5.13 -0.14 9.16
C VAL A 351 -4.89 -1.08 10.34
N MET A 352 -5.61 -0.91 11.46
CA MET A 352 -5.52 -1.81 12.61
C MET A 352 -5.80 -3.26 12.21
N ILE A 353 -6.94 -3.48 11.55
CA ILE A 353 -7.36 -4.81 11.13
C ILE A 353 -6.37 -5.42 10.12
N GLU A 354 -5.87 -4.63 9.16
CA GLU A 354 -4.91 -5.14 8.18
C GLU A 354 -3.56 -5.51 8.81
N VAL A 355 -3.06 -4.71 9.77
CA VAL A 355 -1.83 -5.04 10.52
C VAL A 355 -2.03 -6.31 11.34
N LEU A 356 -3.13 -6.44 12.08
CA LEU A 356 -3.45 -7.64 12.85
C LEU A 356 -3.59 -8.88 11.96
N ASN A 357 -4.16 -8.72 10.76
CA ASN A 357 -4.26 -9.77 9.76
C ASN A 357 -2.89 -10.26 9.31
N GLY A 358 -1.97 -9.33 8.99
CA GLY A 358 -0.59 -9.66 8.61
C GLY A 358 0.19 -10.34 9.73
N LEU A 359 0.09 -9.84 10.98
CA LEU A 359 0.71 -10.48 12.14
C LEU A 359 0.20 -11.92 12.37
N THR A 360 -1.11 -12.11 12.25
CA THR A 360 -1.74 -13.44 12.39
C THR A 360 -1.32 -14.39 11.27
N GLN A 361 -1.22 -13.89 10.04
CA GLN A 361 -0.73 -14.68 8.90
C GLN A 361 0.72 -15.10 9.09
N MET A 362 1.59 -14.18 9.54
CA MET A 362 2.98 -14.52 9.86
C MET A 362 3.07 -15.62 10.92
N ALA A 363 2.32 -15.50 12.01
CA ALA A 363 2.30 -16.50 13.07
C ALA A 363 1.78 -17.87 12.57
N SER A 364 0.73 -17.89 11.75
CA SER A 364 0.21 -19.13 11.14
C SER A 364 1.25 -19.79 10.23
N LEU A 365 1.94 -19.01 9.39
CA LEU A 365 2.96 -19.52 8.48
C LEU A 365 4.17 -20.09 9.22
N VAL A 366 4.57 -19.44 10.32
CA VAL A 366 5.65 -19.92 11.20
C VAL A 366 5.25 -21.22 11.90
N SER A 367 4.00 -21.33 12.35
CA SER A 367 3.51 -22.57 12.99
C SER A 367 3.54 -23.77 12.05
N ASP A 368 3.40 -23.54 10.75
CA ASP A 368 3.48 -24.56 9.70
C ASP A 368 4.92 -24.80 9.20
N ALA A 369 5.91 -24.05 9.70
CA ALA A 369 7.30 -24.11 9.27
C ALA A 369 8.08 -25.25 9.94
N ASP A 370 9.10 -25.75 9.24
CA ASP A 370 10.06 -26.71 9.80
C ASP A 370 11.07 -26.02 10.75
N ASP A 371 11.63 -26.79 11.69
CA ASP A 371 12.56 -26.32 12.73
C ASP A 371 13.77 -25.56 12.14
N THR A 372 14.15 -25.89 10.91
CA THR A 372 15.25 -25.27 10.17
C THR A 372 15.01 -23.78 9.87
N LEU A 373 13.78 -23.38 9.54
CA LEU A 373 13.42 -21.98 9.27
C LEU A 373 13.34 -21.18 10.58
N THR A 374 12.73 -21.79 11.60
CA THR A 374 12.61 -21.23 12.95
C THR A 374 13.99 -20.95 13.55
N HIS A 375 14.95 -21.86 13.36
CA HIS A 375 16.32 -21.66 13.81
C HIS A 375 17.05 -20.57 13.00
N ARG A 376 16.85 -20.51 11.68
CA ARG A 376 17.53 -19.54 10.79
C ARG A 376 17.10 -18.08 11.07
N HIS A 377 15.84 -17.88 11.44
CA HIS A 377 15.25 -16.54 11.65
C HIS A 377 14.71 -16.34 13.07
N SER A 378 15.29 -17.03 14.06
CA SER A 378 14.82 -17.04 15.46
C SER A 378 14.69 -15.64 16.07
N SER A 379 15.59 -14.71 15.72
CA SER A 379 15.58 -13.33 16.21
C SER A 379 14.33 -12.55 15.80
N PHE A 380 13.72 -12.88 14.66
CA PHE A 380 12.50 -12.28 14.15
C PHE A 380 11.26 -13.09 14.53
N ILE A 381 11.37 -14.42 14.54
CA ILE A 381 10.26 -15.34 14.82
C ILE A 381 9.89 -15.37 16.31
N THR A 382 10.86 -15.22 17.21
CA THR A 382 10.59 -15.28 18.66
C THR A 382 9.59 -14.20 19.09
N PRO A 383 9.78 -12.90 18.78
CA PRO A 383 8.79 -11.88 19.13
C PRO A 383 7.40 -12.13 18.53
N LEU A 384 7.31 -12.69 17.31
CA LEU A 384 6.02 -13.03 16.68
C LEU A 384 5.25 -14.13 17.44
N THR A 385 5.98 -15.05 18.07
CA THR A 385 5.41 -16.19 18.80
C THR A 385 5.22 -15.93 20.30
N THR A 386 5.79 -14.84 20.82
CA THR A 386 5.66 -14.45 22.24
C THR A 386 4.92 -13.13 22.41
N ASP A 387 5.49 -12.03 21.90
CA ASP A 387 5.05 -10.68 22.21
C ASP A 387 3.85 -10.29 21.35
N TYR A 388 3.81 -10.75 20.09
CA TYR A 388 2.74 -10.52 19.11
C TYR A 388 1.92 -11.78 18.84
N ASP A 389 1.71 -12.58 19.89
CA ASP A 389 0.89 -13.77 19.81
C ASP A 389 -0.54 -13.46 19.32
N PRO A 390 -1.10 -14.23 18.35
CA PRO A 390 -2.42 -13.96 17.79
C PRO A 390 -3.56 -13.93 18.81
N ASP A 391 -3.52 -14.77 19.85
CA ASP A 391 -4.58 -14.82 20.86
C ASP A 391 -4.56 -13.58 21.75
N LEU A 392 -3.36 -13.17 22.16
CA LEU A 392 -3.18 -11.97 22.98
C LEU A 392 -3.51 -10.70 22.17
N LEU A 393 -3.14 -10.65 20.89
CA LEU A 393 -3.50 -9.55 19.99
C LEU A 393 -5.01 -9.47 19.75
N PHE A 394 -5.69 -10.60 19.53
CA PHE A 394 -7.14 -10.58 19.39
C PHE A 394 -7.84 -10.14 20.68
N ALA A 395 -7.33 -10.59 21.83
CA ALA A 395 -7.84 -10.12 23.11
C ALA A 395 -7.60 -8.61 23.29
N ASP A 396 -6.46 -8.07 22.86
CA ASP A 396 -6.15 -6.63 22.88
C ASP A 396 -7.09 -5.84 21.96
N LEU A 397 -7.44 -6.38 20.81
CA LEU A 397 -8.50 -5.82 19.95
C LEU A 397 -9.84 -5.79 20.69
N VAL A 398 -10.26 -6.92 21.27
CA VAL A 398 -11.53 -7.02 22.00
C VAL A 398 -11.61 -6.01 23.14
N ASP A 399 -10.53 -5.82 23.90
CA ASP A 399 -10.47 -4.82 24.97
C ASP A 399 -10.46 -3.39 24.42
N THR A 400 -9.76 -3.14 23.30
CA THR A 400 -9.74 -1.83 22.61
C THR A 400 -11.14 -1.43 22.12
N LEU A 401 -11.94 -2.39 21.65
CA LEU A 401 -13.33 -2.20 21.25
C LEU A 401 -14.30 -2.16 22.44
N GLY A 402 -13.82 -2.11 23.69
CA GLY A 402 -14.65 -2.06 24.89
C GLY A 402 -15.44 -3.34 25.17
N ARG A 403 -15.02 -4.48 24.59
CA ARG A 403 -15.72 -5.77 24.62
C ARG A 403 -17.14 -5.71 24.06
N ASP A 404 -17.39 -4.79 23.13
CA ASP A 404 -18.67 -4.67 22.46
C ASP A 404 -18.68 -5.42 21.11
N HIS A 405 -19.39 -6.53 21.08
CA HIS A 405 -19.64 -7.31 19.87
C HIS A 405 -20.32 -6.52 18.73
N LEU A 406 -21.04 -5.44 19.02
CA LEU A 406 -21.68 -4.61 17.99
C LEU A 406 -20.65 -3.79 17.21
N VAL A 407 -19.61 -3.30 17.87
CA VAL A 407 -18.51 -2.61 17.19
C VAL A 407 -17.77 -3.60 16.28
N LEU A 408 -17.53 -4.83 16.76
CA LEU A 408 -16.93 -5.89 15.96
C LEU A 408 -17.80 -6.27 14.75
N LEU A 409 -19.12 -6.24 14.91
CA LEU A 409 -20.09 -6.45 13.83
C LEU A 409 -20.08 -5.32 12.81
N ASP A 410 -19.97 -4.07 13.24
CA ASP A 410 -19.85 -2.90 12.35
C ASP A 410 -18.58 -3.01 11.50
N LEU A 411 -17.45 -3.41 12.10
CA LEU A 411 -16.21 -3.70 11.38
C LEU A 411 -16.40 -4.82 10.34
N LEU A 412 -17.09 -5.91 10.71
CA LEU A 412 -17.37 -7.04 9.81
C LEU A 412 -18.28 -6.68 8.63
N THR A 413 -19.23 -5.77 8.83
CA THR A 413 -20.19 -5.37 7.81
C THR A 413 -19.69 -4.21 6.95
N SER A 414 -18.64 -3.51 7.39
CA SER A 414 -17.96 -2.47 6.62
C SER A 414 -17.24 -3.05 5.40
N ASN A 415 -17.36 -2.37 4.26
CA ASN A 415 -16.62 -2.66 3.04
C ASN A 415 -15.21 -2.05 3.02
N GLU A 416 -14.86 -1.24 4.03
CA GLU A 416 -13.58 -0.56 4.15
C GLU A 416 -12.54 -1.39 4.92
N THR A 417 -12.96 -2.40 5.68
CA THR A 417 -12.05 -3.20 6.50
C THR A 417 -11.92 -4.64 6.00
N GLN A 418 -10.76 -5.25 6.24
CA GLN A 418 -10.53 -6.68 6.00
C GLN A 418 -10.97 -7.56 7.18
N MET A 419 -11.93 -7.11 7.99
CA MET A 419 -12.29 -7.74 9.26
C MET A 419 -12.76 -9.19 9.09
N LEU A 420 -13.50 -9.48 8.02
CA LEU A 420 -13.95 -10.85 7.73
C LEU A 420 -12.75 -11.78 7.51
N GLU A 421 -11.77 -11.36 6.71
CA GLU A 421 -10.58 -12.17 6.44
C GLU A 421 -9.78 -12.40 7.72
N TYR A 422 -9.52 -11.32 8.46
CA TYR A 422 -8.82 -11.38 9.74
C TYR A 422 -9.52 -12.32 10.73
N LEU A 423 -10.82 -12.14 10.95
CA LEU A 423 -11.58 -12.95 11.90
C LEU A 423 -11.59 -14.43 11.49
N MET A 424 -11.79 -14.72 10.21
CA MET A 424 -11.77 -16.09 9.70
C MET A 424 -10.40 -16.76 9.91
N ARG A 425 -9.31 -16.01 9.72
CA ARG A 425 -7.94 -16.48 9.93
C ARG A 425 -7.66 -16.70 11.42
N TYR A 426 -8.06 -15.76 12.28
CA TYR A 426 -7.96 -15.89 13.73
C TYR A 426 -8.75 -17.09 14.26
N LEU A 427 -10.04 -17.23 13.91
CA LEU A 427 -10.88 -18.34 14.36
C LEU A 427 -10.31 -19.70 13.92
N ARG A 428 -9.69 -19.78 12.74
CA ARG A 428 -8.98 -20.98 12.30
C ARG A 428 -7.76 -21.27 13.18
N HIS A 429 -6.94 -20.26 13.46
CA HIS A 429 -5.80 -20.39 14.36
C HIS A 429 -6.23 -20.86 15.75
N PHE A 430 -7.21 -20.17 16.33
CA PHE A 430 -7.72 -20.39 17.68
C PHE A 430 -8.31 -21.79 17.86
N SER A 431 -9.13 -22.26 16.91
CA SER A 431 -9.69 -23.62 16.95
C SER A 431 -8.62 -24.70 16.76
N THR A 432 -7.64 -24.47 15.88
CA THR A 432 -6.56 -25.44 15.60
C THR A 432 -5.64 -25.61 16.80
N HIS A 433 -5.39 -24.52 17.54
CA HIS A 433 -4.50 -24.49 18.71
C HIS A 433 -5.25 -24.31 20.03
N TRP A 434 -6.50 -24.80 20.10
CA TRP A 434 -7.44 -24.53 21.20
C TRP A 434 -6.82 -24.63 22.59
N ASN A 435 -6.19 -25.77 22.92
CA ASN A 435 -5.65 -26.00 24.27
C ASN A 435 -4.57 -25.00 24.68
N THR A 436 -3.69 -24.64 23.74
CA THR A 436 -2.62 -23.65 23.98
C THR A 436 -3.21 -22.25 24.10
N SER A 437 -4.11 -21.90 23.19
CA SER A 437 -4.77 -20.60 23.12
C SER A 437 -5.62 -20.33 24.37
N LYS A 438 -6.42 -21.32 24.77
CA LYS A 438 -7.20 -21.34 26.02
C LYS A 438 -6.30 -21.04 27.22
N ARG A 439 -5.23 -21.81 27.38
CA ARG A 439 -4.32 -21.67 28.53
C ARG A 439 -3.71 -20.27 28.59
N LYS A 440 -3.29 -19.71 27.45
CA LYS A 440 -2.73 -18.36 27.37
C LYS A 440 -3.76 -17.32 27.81
N LEU A 441 -4.97 -17.35 27.23
CA LEU A 441 -6.03 -16.41 27.57
C LEU A 441 -6.53 -16.56 29.02
N GLN A 442 -6.50 -17.75 29.59
CA GLN A 442 -6.81 -17.98 31.01
C GLN A 442 -5.72 -17.41 31.94
N THR A 443 -4.46 -17.54 31.56
CA THR A 443 -3.34 -17.01 32.36
C THR A 443 -3.41 -15.48 32.49
N GLU A 444 -4.01 -14.82 31.50
CA GLU A 444 -4.21 -13.37 31.45
C GLU A 444 -5.63 -12.93 31.87
N ASP A 445 -6.48 -13.84 32.38
CA ASP A 445 -7.88 -13.57 32.78
C ASP A 445 -8.76 -12.94 31.67
N ARG A 446 -8.51 -13.29 30.40
CA ARG A 446 -9.20 -12.72 29.23
C ARG A 446 -10.07 -13.69 28.45
N LEU A 447 -10.00 -15.00 28.75
CA LEU A 447 -10.77 -16.03 28.04
C LEU A 447 -12.29 -15.74 28.06
N GLU A 448 -12.87 -15.46 29.23
CA GLU A 448 -14.31 -15.22 29.37
C GLU A 448 -14.76 -13.99 28.56
N GLY A 449 -13.96 -12.91 28.58
CA GLY A 449 -14.25 -11.70 27.82
C GLY A 449 -14.27 -11.95 26.32
N VAL A 450 -13.23 -12.64 25.81
CA VAL A 450 -13.12 -13.02 24.40
C VAL A 450 -14.29 -13.92 23.97
N MET A 451 -14.56 -14.98 24.72
CA MET A 451 -15.64 -15.93 24.39
C MET A 451 -17.02 -15.29 24.45
N SER A 452 -17.28 -14.44 25.46
CA SER A 452 -18.53 -13.69 25.57
C SER A 452 -18.78 -12.82 24.33
N VAL A 453 -17.75 -12.14 23.82
CA VAL A 453 -17.86 -11.32 22.59
C VAL A 453 -18.11 -12.20 21.37
N LEU A 454 -17.37 -13.30 21.19
CA LEU A 454 -17.52 -14.20 20.04
C LEU A 454 -18.92 -14.86 20.00
N ILE A 455 -19.43 -15.30 21.15
CA ILE A 455 -20.77 -15.92 21.25
C ILE A 455 -21.85 -14.89 20.93
N ARG A 456 -21.80 -13.69 21.53
CA ARG A 456 -22.77 -12.63 21.25
C ARG A 456 -22.72 -12.17 19.79
N LEU A 457 -21.52 -12.05 19.22
CA LEU A 457 -21.33 -11.75 17.82
C LEU A 457 -22.03 -12.80 16.94
N ARG A 458 -21.84 -14.10 17.21
CA ARG A 458 -22.51 -15.17 16.46
C ARG A 458 -24.03 -15.03 16.52
N LEU A 459 -24.59 -14.85 17.71
CA LEU A 459 -26.04 -14.71 17.89
C LEU A 459 -26.62 -13.52 17.12
N GLU A 460 -25.89 -12.41 17.10
CA GLU A 460 -26.32 -11.21 16.38
C GLU A 460 -26.21 -11.38 14.85
N ILE A 461 -25.16 -12.06 14.36
CA ILE A 461 -25.05 -12.45 12.95
C ILE A 461 -26.22 -13.38 12.57
N ASP A 462 -26.52 -14.39 13.37
CA ASP A 462 -27.64 -15.33 13.12
C ASP A 462 -28.98 -14.57 13.07
N ARG A 463 -29.17 -13.56 13.94
CA ARG A 463 -30.35 -12.69 13.93
C ARG A 463 -30.46 -11.88 12.65
N LEU A 464 -29.37 -11.28 12.18
CA LEU A 464 -29.33 -10.50 10.94
C LEU A 464 -29.51 -11.38 9.70
N VAL A 465 -28.91 -12.57 9.67
CA VAL A 465 -29.08 -13.55 8.59
C VAL A 465 -30.53 -14.04 8.53
N GLY A 466 -31.15 -14.35 9.67
CA GLY A 466 -32.55 -14.75 9.74
C GLY A 466 -33.52 -13.65 9.29
N ALA A 467 -33.09 -12.39 9.34
CA ALA A 467 -33.83 -11.23 8.86
C ALA A 467 -33.47 -10.79 7.43
N ASP A 468 -32.54 -11.49 6.75
CA ASP A 468 -32.01 -11.12 5.42
C ASP A 468 -31.37 -9.72 5.38
N LEU A 469 -30.72 -9.32 6.49
CA LEU A 469 -30.07 -8.00 6.65
C LEU A 469 -28.54 -8.06 6.66
N PHE A 470 -27.96 -9.27 6.58
CA PHE A 470 -26.52 -9.43 6.63
C PHE A 470 -25.92 -9.30 5.22
N PRO A 471 -24.84 -8.50 5.02
CA PRO A 471 -24.43 -8.04 3.68
C PRO A 471 -23.83 -9.12 2.76
N TYR A 472 -23.55 -10.31 3.27
CA TYR A 472 -22.95 -11.41 2.51
C TYR A 472 -23.29 -12.80 3.09
N GLY A 473 -22.87 -13.88 2.43
CA GLY A 473 -23.13 -15.23 2.91
C GLY A 473 -22.34 -15.57 4.18
N ALA A 474 -22.95 -15.37 5.37
CA ALA A 474 -22.29 -15.57 6.67
C ALA A 474 -22.04 -17.03 7.07
N GLY A 475 -22.58 -18.01 6.34
CA GLY A 475 -22.57 -19.43 6.73
C GLY A 475 -21.18 -20.04 7.04
N PRO A 476 -20.09 -19.69 6.34
CA PRO A 476 -18.74 -20.10 6.75
C PRO A 476 -18.29 -19.50 8.09
N LEU A 477 -18.64 -18.24 8.36
CA LEU A 477 -18.26 -17.53 9.57
C LEU A 477 -19.03 -18.07 10.79
N THR A 478 -20.36 -18.18 10.69
CA THR A 478 -21.19 -18.67 11.79
C THR A 478 -20.85 -20.10 12.19
N ARG A 479 -20.53 -20.98 11.21
CA ARG A 479 -20.04 -22.35 11.48
C ARG A 479 -18.73 -22.37 12.27
N ARG A 480 -17.80 -21.46 11.97
CA ARG A 480 -16.52 -21.38 12.71
C ARG A 480 -16.71 -20.85 14.12
N LEU A 481 -17.53 -19.81 14.29
CA LEU A 481 -17.89 -19.29 15.60
C LEU A 481 -18.55 -20.36 16.47
N LEU A 482 -19.50 -21.11 15.90
CA LEU A 482 -20.18 -22.21 16.60
C LEU A 482 -19.19 -23.33 17.00
N ALA A 483 -18.25 -23.69 16.13
CA ALA A 483 -17.23 -24.69 16.46
C ALA A 483 -16.34 -24.24 17.63
N VAL A 484 -15.98 -22.95 17.69
CA VAL A 484 -15.21 -22.38 18.81
C VAL A 484 -16.04 -22.34 20.10
N GLU A 485 -17.33 -22.02 20.02
CA GLU A 485 -18.27 -22.07 21.15
C GLU A 485 -18.40 -23.50 21.71
N GLN A 486 -18.54 -24.50 20.85
CA GLN A 486 -18.59 -25.91 21.27
C GLN A 486 -17.33 -26.34 22.01
N LEU A 487 -16.14 -25.96 21.52
CA LEU A 487 -14.87 -26.22 22.21
C LEU A 487 -14.81 -25.58 23.60
N TYR A 488 -15.48 -24.45 23.81
CA TYR A 488 -15.57 -23.77 25.09
C TYR A 488 -16.58 -24.43 26.04
N GLU A 489 -17.73 -24.88 25.52
CA GLU A 489 -18.81 -25.51 26.30
C GLU A 489 -18.49 -26.94 26.74
N GLU A 490 -17.81 -27.74 25.89
CA GLU A 490 -17.42 -29.12 26.20
C GLU A 490 -16.61 -29.24 27.52
N LEU A 491 -15.94 -28.16 27.91
CA LEU A 491 -15.13 -28.08 29.13
C LEU A 491 -15.89 -27.59 30.36
N GLY A 492 -17.00 -26.86 30.20
CA GLY A 492 -17.88 -26.54 31.32
C GLY A 492 -18.46 -27.79 31.99
N HIS A 493 -18.49 -28.92 31.26
CA HIS A 493 -18.87 -30.22 31.76
C HIS A 493 -17.72 -30.98 32.44
N GLU A 494 -16.49 -30.92 31.93
CA GLU A 494 -15.33 -31.61 32.54
C GLU A 494 -14.90 -30.98 33.87
N ASP A 495 -14.91 -29.65 33.98
CA ASP A 495 -14.57 -28.94 35.22
C ASP A 495 -15.69 -29.09 36.28
N ALA A 496 -16.94 -29.34 35.85
CA ALA A 496 -18.08 -29.60 36.73
C ALA A 496 -18.18 -31.06 37.22
N GLU A 497 -17.58 -32.02 36.50
CA GLU A 497 -17.50 -33.43 36.91
C GLU A 497 -16.30 -33.73 37.84
N GLN A 498 -15.35 -32.79 37.95
CA GLN A 498 -14.19 -32.89 38.85
C GLN A 498 -14.35 -32.16 40.20
N LEU A 499 -15.51 -31.53 40.43
CA LEU A 499 -15.97 -30.94 41.70
C LEU A 499 -17.04 -31.84 42.33
#